data_AF-T0ZPD8-F1
#
_entry.id   AF-T0ZPD8-F1
#
_cell.length_a   1.000
_cell.length_b   1.000
_cell.length_c   1.000
_cell.angle_alpha   90.00
_cell.angle_beta   90.00
_cell.angle_gamma   90.00
#
_symmetry.space_group_name_H-M   'P 1'
#
loop_
_entity.id
_entity.type
_entity.pdbx_description
1 polymer ?
#
loop_
_entity_poly.entity_id
_entity_poly.type
_entity_poly.pdbx_seq_one_letter_code
_entity_poly.pdbx_strand_id
1 'polypeptide(L)'
;MVLKPAKMSRERIIIPKSHRSEALTVLHDLGVMQIEQLPDNVVAILNSNDDMDSRVISDYDQKFRSLESMLYKYEPKEKYRFSNASELIKKAESVKITERVVELTKEMSALSASTKEAKDTLNLLKKMPRTKH
;
A
#
# COMPACT_ATOMS: atom_id res chain seq x y z
N MET A 1 -17.18 1.14 -49.17
CA MET A 1 -18.14 1.07 -48.06
C MET A 1 -17.60 1.93 -46.93
N VAL A 2 -18.24 3.06 -46.63
CA VAL A 2 -17.75 4.01 -45.61
C VAL A 2 -18.43 3.65 -44.28
N LEU A 3 -17.66 3.16 -43.32
CA LEU A 3 -18.13 2.90 -41.96
C LEU A 3 -18.32 4.26 -41.27
N LYS A 4 -19.57 4.64 -41.00
CA LYS A 4 -19.90 5.78 -40.14
C LYS A 4 -20.16 5.26 -38.71
N PRO A 5 -19.71 5.98 -37.67
CA PRO A 5 -19.96 5.58 -36.29
C PRO A 5 -21.47 5.54 -35.99
N ALA A 6 -21.87 4.62 -35.11
CA ALA A 6 -23.24 4.51 -34.65
C ALA A 6 -23.68 5.78 -33.90
N LYS A 7 -24.96 6.16 -34.04
CA LYS A 7 -25.53 7.31 -33.34
C LYS A 7 -25.69 6.95 -31.85
N MET A 8 -24.90 7.59 -30.99
CA MET A 8 -24.95 7.42 -29.53
C MET A 8 -25.88 8.46 -28.89
N SER A 9 -26.64 8.07 -27.86
CA SER A 9 -27.36 9.00 -26.96
C SER A 9 -26.69 9.03 -25.59
N ARG A 10 -26.81 10.17 -24.90
CA ARG A 10 -26.37 10.32 -23.51
C ARG A 10 -27.59 10.18 -22.59
N GLU A 11 -27.57 9.16 -21.75
CA GLU A 11 -28.63 8.86 -20.77
C GLU A 11 -28.15 9.14 -19.35
N ARG A 12 -29.05 9.57 -18.46
CA ARG A 12 -28.75 9.78 -17.04
C ARG A 12 -29.52 8.78 -16.19
N ILE A 13 -28.81 7.99 -15.41
CA ILE A 13 -29.37 6.99 -14.50
C ILE A 13 -29.18 7.47 -13.06
N ILE A 14 -30.26 7.50 -12.28
CA ILE A 14 -30.24 7.88 -10.86
C ILE A 14 -30.48 6.62 -10.04
N ILE A 15 -29.55 6.29 -9.14
CA ILE A 15 -29.56 5.05 -8.38
C ILE A 15 -29.45 5.38 -6.88
N PRO A 16 -30.26 4.75 -6.00
CA PRO A 16 -30.06 4.84 -4.56
C PRO A 16 -28.66 4.36 -4.15
N LYS A 17 -27.99 5.06 -3.22
CA LYS A 17 -26.62 4.73 -2.80
C LYS A 17 -26.47 3.25 -2.35
N SER A 18 -27.49 2.70 -1.70
CA SER A 18 -27.52 1.31 -1.22
C SER A 18 -27.39 0.26 -2.33
N HIS A 19 -27.79 0.58 -3.56
CA HIS A 19 -27.78 -0.35 -4.69
C HIS A 19 -26.77 0.05 -5.78
N ARG A 20 -25.87 1.01 -5.47
CA ARG A 20 -24.89 1.53 -6.44
C ARG A 20 -23.99 0.43 -7.02
N SER A 21 -23.47 -0.45 -6.18
CA SER A 21 -22.56 -1.52 -6.62
C SER A 21 -23.27 -2.53 -7.51
N GLU A 22 -24.43 -3.01 -7.07
CA GLU A 22 -25.24 -3.99 -7.81
C GLU A 22 -25.69 -3.44 -9.17
N ALA A 23 -26.19 -2.20 -9.20
CA ALA A 23 -26.60 -1.56 -10.44
C ALA A 23 -25.41 -1.33 -11.39
N LEU A 24 -24.24 -0.93 -10.89
CA LEU A 24 -23.04 -0.79 -11.74
C LEU A 24 -22.61 -2.12 -12.36
N THR A 25 -22.67 -3.21 -11.60
CA THR A 25 -22.37 -4.56 -12.11
C THR A 25 -23.32 -4.94 -13.23
N VAL A 26 -24.64 -4.79 -13.04
CA VAL A 26 -25.63 -5.11 -14.08
C VAL A 26 -25.44 -4.25 -15.33
N LEU A 27 -25.18 -2.94 -15.18
CA LEU A 27 -24.97 -2.04 -16.31
C LEU A 27 -23.68 -2.36 -17.08
N HIS A 28 -22.63 -2.78 -16.38
CA HIS A 28 -21.39 -3.24 -17.00
C HIS A 28 -21.60 -4.56 -17.77
N ASP A 29 -22.27 -5.53 -17.15
CA ASP A 29 -22.51 -6.85 -17.74
C ASP A 29 -23.39 -6.78 -19.00
N LEU A 30 -24.28 -5.79 -19.07
CA LEU A 30 -25.08 -5.54 -20.27
C LEU A 30 -24.23 -5.09 -21.48
N GLY A 31 -23.03 -4.52 -21.28
CA GLY A 31 -22.07 -4.21 -22.34
C GLY A 31 -22.51 -3.21 -23.42
N VAL A 32 -23.70 -2.60 -23.30
CA VAL A 32 -24.30 -1.71 -24.31
C VAL A 32 -24.07 -0.23 -24.05
N MET A 33 -23.42 0.15 -22.94
CA MET A 33 -23.25 1.54 -22.54
C MET A 33 -21.84 1.85 -22.05
N GLN A 34 -21.39 3.06 -22.36
CA GLN A 34 -20.18 3.64 -21.77
C GLN A 34 -20.58 4.41 -20.51
N ILE A 35 -20.14 3.94 -19.36
CA ILE A 35 -20.39 4.60 -18.08
C ILE A 35 -19.39 5.75 -17.92
N GLU A 36 -19.86 7.00 -18.03
CA GLU A 36 -19.07 8.19 -17.72
C GLU A 36 -18.98 8.37 -16.19
N GLN A 37 -17.79 8.67 -15.68
CA GLN A 37 -17.62 9.05 -14.28
C GLN A 37 -18.20 10.44 -14.06
N LEU A 38 -18.82 10.66 -12.90
CA LEU A 38 -19.29 11.98 -12.51
C LEU A 38 -18.09 12.94 -12.36
N PRO A 39 -18.26 14.23 -12.66
CA PRO A 39 -17.22 15.23 -12.41
C PRO A 39 -16.77 15.24 -10.94
N ASP A 40 -15.47 15.45 -10.71
CA ASP A 40 -14.82 15.33 -9.38
C ASP A 40 -15.50 16.17 -8.29
N ASN A 41 -16.01 17.35 -8.64
CA ASN A 41 -16.73 18.24 -7.72
C ASN A 41 -18.05 17.66 -7.20
N VAL A 42 -18.72 16.79 -7.98
CA VAL A 42 -19.95 16.10 -7.59
C VAL A 42 -19.61 14.83 -6.81
N VAL A 43 -18.56 14.12 -7.20
CA VAL A 43 -18.08 12.91 -6.52
C VAL A 43 -17.64 13.22 -5.09
N ALA A 44 -16.90 14.31 -4.88
CA ALA A 44 -16.44 14.74 -3.56
C ALA A 44 -17.60 14.99 -2.57
N ILE A 45 -18.74 15.49 -3.05
CA ILE A 45 -19.93 15.74 -2.23
C ILE A 45 -20.62 14.40 -1.86
N LEU A 46 -20.64 13.44 -2.78
CA LEU A 46 -21.29 12.13 -2.60
C LEU A 46 -20.46 11.13 -1.77
N ASN A 47 -19.13 11.25 -1.80
CA ASN A 47 -18.18 10.34 -1.16
C ASN A 47 -17.59 10.85 0.16
N SER A 48 -17.95 12.05 0.61
CA SER A 48 -17.39 12.72 1.80
C SER A 48 -17.42 11.89 3.10
N ASN A 49 -18.27 10.86 3.19
CA ASN A 49 -18.36 9.98 4.35
C ASN A 49 -17.62 8.62 4.20
N ASP A 50 -17.23 8.20 2.99
CA ASP A 50 -16.61 6.87 2.76
C ASP A 50 -15.08 6.94 2.59
N ASP A 51 -14.53 8.10 2.21
CA ASP A 51 -13.10 8.21 1.86
C ASP A 51 -12.16 8.12 3.08
N MET A 52 -12.64 8.44 4.28
CA MET A 52 -11.79 8.46 5.49
C MET A 52 -11.23 7.06 5.83
N ASP A 53 -12.05 6.01 5.72
CA ASP A 53 -11.61 4.65 6.01
C ASP A 53 -10.59 4.15 4.98
N SER A 54 -10.78 4.50 3.70
CA SER A 54 -9.90 4.04 2.62
C SER A 54 -8.47 4.60 2.71
N ARG A 55 -8.33 5.90 3.03
CA ARG A 55 -7.03 6.54 3.21
C ARG A 55 -6.29 5.97 4.42
N VAL A 56 -6.99 5.83 5.54
CA VAL A 56 -6.42 5.27 6.77
C VAL A 56 -5.94 3.83 6.55
N ILE A 57 -6.70 3.00 5.83
CA ILE A 57 -6.28 1.64 5.49
C ILE A 57 -5.02 1.66 4.61
N SER A 58 -4.97 2.54 3.61
CA SER A 58 -3.80 2.68 2.73
C SER A 58 -2.54 3.10 3.51
N ASP A 59 -2.67 4.04 4.44
CA ASP A 59 -1.56 4.51 5.27
C ASP A 59 -1.02 3.37 6.16
N TYR A 60 -1.91 2.58 6.76
CA TYR A 60 -1.51 1.41 7.53
C TYR A 60 -0.88 0.32 6.65
N ASP A 61 -1.40 0.03 5.46
CA ASP A 61 -0.80 -0.94 4.53
C ASP A 61 0.65 -0.56 4.19
N GLN A 62 0.89 0.71 3.83
CA GLN A 62 2.23 1.20 3.55
C GLN A 62 3.16 1.08 4.77
N LYS A 63 2.66 1.42 5.96
CA LYS A 63 3.41 1.30 7.22
C LYS A 63 3.79 -0.15 7.53
N PHE A 64 2.88 -1.11 7.33
CA PHE A 64 3.15 -2.53 7.56
C PHE A 64 4.11 -3.12 6.53
N ARG A 65 4.00 -2.75 5.25
CA ARG A 65 4.99 -3.16 4.23
C ARG A 65 6.40 -2.69 4.56
N SER A 66 6.53 -1.46 5.05
CA SER A 66 7.82 -0.92 5.51
C SER A 66 8.38 -1.76 6.67
N LEU A 67 7.56 -2.06 7.68
CA LEU A 67 7.94 -2.94 8.80
C LEU A 67 8.37 -4.33 8.32
N GLU A 68 7.61 -4.95 7.43
CA GLU A 68 7.91 -6.29 6.90
C GLU A 68 9.25 -6.32 6.15
N SER A 69 9.63 -5.22 5.50
CA SER A 69 10.93 -5.11 4.82
C SER A 69 12.13 -5.00 5.78
N MET A 70 11.91 -4.48 6.99
CA MET A 70 12.95 -4.29 8.01
C MET A 70 13.05 -5.46 8.99
N LEU A 71 11.94 -6.18 9.20
CA LEU A 71 11.86 -7.28 10.15
C LEU A 71 12.27 -8.62 9.51
N TYR A 72 12.72 -9.53 10.36
CA TYR A 72 12.95 -10.91 9.96
C TYR A 72 11.62 -11.60 9.65
N LYS A 73 11.58 -12.35 8.55
CA LYS A 73 10.41 -13.15 8.19
C LYS A 73 10.22 -14.27 9.20
N TYR A 74 9.03 -14.36 9.79
CA TYR A 74 8.63 -15.40 10.71
C TYR A 74 7.28 -15.97 10.28
N GLU A 75 7.08 -17.28 10.40
CA GLU A 75 5.78 -17.89 10.10
C GLU A 75 4.76 -17.49 11.17
N PRO A 76 3.62 -16.88 10.80
CA PRO A 76 2.62 -16.50 11.76
C PRO A 76 2.04 -17.75 12.45
N LYS A 77 2.09 -17.79 13.79
CA LYS A 77 1.46 -18.87 14.58
C LYS A 77 -0.06 -18.82 14.52
N GLU A 78 -0.63 -17.64 14.33
CA GLU A 78 -2.07 -17.40 14.30
C GLU A 78 -2.44 -16.43 13.19
N LYS A 79 -3.62 -16.62 12.59
CA LYS A 79 -4.21 -15.70 11.62
C LYS A 79 -5.33 -14.91 12.29
N TYR A 80 -5.25 -13.59 12.24
CA TYR A 80 -6.32 -12.72 12.71
C TYR A 80 -7.45 -12.68 11.70
N ARG A 81 -8.69 -12.70 12.19
CA ARG A 81 -9.90 -12.42 11.41
C ARG A 81 -10.58 -11.21 12.04
N PHE A 82 -11.01 -10.27 11.21
CA PHE A 82 -11.69 -9.05 11.64
C PHE A 82 -13.10 -9.04 11.09
N SER A 83 -14.04 -8.53 11.88
CA SER A 83 -15.46 -8.51 11.52
C SER A 83 -15.86 -7.23 10.78
N ASN A 84 -15.11 -6.14 10.99
CA ASN A 84 -15.32 -4.84 10.35
C ASN A 84 -14.00 -4.05 10.22
N ALA A 85 -14.00 -3.01 9.38
CA ALA A 85 -12.84 -2.15 9.13
C ALA A 85 -12.38 -1.39 10.38
N SER A 86 -13.30 -0.95 11.24
CA SER A 86 -12.96 -0.21 12.46
C SER A 86 -12.17 -1.07 13.46
N GLU A 87 -12.48 -2.37 13.57
CA GLU A 87 -11.74 -3.32 14.40
C GLU A 87 -10.31 -3.54 13.88
N LEU A 88 -10.16 -3.65 12.56
CA LEU A 88 -8.85 -3.72 11.90
C LEU A 88 -8.02 -2.47 12.20
N ILE A 89 -8.59 -1.27 12.04
CA ILE A 89 -7.90 0.00 12.30
C ILE A 89 -7.47 0.10 13.77
N LYS A 90 -8.34 -0.22 14.73
CA LYS A 90 -7.98 -0.23 16.16
C LYS A 90 -6.85 -1.20 16.46
N LYS A 91 -6.83 -2.37 15.82
CA LYS A 91 -5.74 -3.33 16.00
C LYS A 91 -4.45 -2.81 15.37
N ALA A 92 -4.51 -2.17 14.21
CA ALA A 92 -3.36 -1.54 13.57
C ALA A 92 -2.75 -0.42 14.44
N GLU A 93 -3.58 0.40 15.08
CA GLU A 93 -3.16 1.44 16.04
C GLU A 93 -2.40 0.89 17.26
N SER A 94 -2.76 -0.33 17.69
CA SER A 94 -2.07 -0.97 18.82
C SER A 94 -0.61 -1.35 18.51
N VAL A 95 -0.22 -1.39 17.23
CA VAL A 95 1.14 -1.72 16.80
C VAL A 95 2.04 -0.48 16.85
N LYS A 96 2.78 -0.35 17.96
CA LYS A 96 3.67 0.80 18.24
C LYS A 96 5.17 0.44 18.17
N ILE A 97 5.56 -0.40 17.21
CA ILE A 97 6.96 -0.86 17.07
C ILE A 97 7.77 -0.08 16.03
N THR A 98 7.11 0.75 15.20
CA THR A 98 7.72 1.35 14.00
C THR A 98 8.96 2.19 14.29
N GLU A 99 8.87 3.11 15.24
CA GLU A 99 10.00 3.97 15.61
C GLU A 99 11.21 3.15 16.08
N ARG A 100 10.95 2.17 16.95
CA ARG A 100 12.00 1.30 17.48
C ARG A 100 12.67 0.46 16.40
N VAL A 101 11.90 -0.07 15.45
CA VAL A 101 12.45 -0.83 14.32
C VAL A 101 13.32 0.05 13.43
N VAL A 102 12.92 1.30 13.19
CA VAL A 102 13.71 2.25 12.39
C VAL A 102 15.05 2.58 13.09
N GLU A 103 15.04 2.82 14.40
CA GLU A 103 16.26 3.05 15.18
C GLU A 103 17.22 1.85 15.09
N LEU A 104 16.71 0.64 15.37
CA LEU A 104 17.52 -0.58 15.32
C LEU A 104 18.08 -0.84 13.92
N THR A 105 17.30 -0.56 12.87
CA THR A 105 17.75 -0.72 11.48
C THR A 105 18.89 0.25 11.16
N LYS A 106 18.83 1.49 11.65
CA LYS A 106 19.92 2.47 11.51
C LYS A 106 21.17 2.01 12.25
N GLU A 107 21.04 1.58 13.50
CA GLU A 107 22.17 1.05 14.28
C GLU A 107 22.82 -0.16 13.60
N MET A 108 22.02 -1.11 13.11
CA MET A 108 22.50 -2.27 12.36
C MET A 108 23.27 -1.85 11.10
N SER A 109 22.76 -0.87 10.35
CA SER A 109 23.43 -0.38 9.14
C SER A 109 24.79 0.27 9.46
N ALA A 110 24.87 1.05 10.54
CA ALA A 110 26.11 1.69 10.98
C ALA A 110 27.16 0.66 11.43
N LEU A 111 26.74 -0.34 12.21
CA LEU A 111 27.61 -1.45 12.64
C LEU A 111 28.08 -2.29 11.44
N SER A 112 27.19 -2.55 10.47
CA SER A 112 27.55 -3.28 9.26
C SER A 112 28.57 -2.52 8.40
N ALA A 113 28.47 -1.18 8.35
CA ALA A 113 29.46 -0.35 7.65
C ALA A 113 30.82 -0.39 8.35
N SER A 114 30.84 -0.20 9.67
CA SER A 114 32.08 -0.24 10.46
C SER A 114 32.79 -1.59 10.38
N THR A 115 32.05 -2.69 10.43
CA THR A 115 32.62 -4.04 10.28
C THR A 115 33.18 -4.28 8.88
N LYS A 116 32.56 -3.73 7.84
CA LYS A 116 33.07 -3.78 6.47
C LYS A 116 34.39 -3.01 6.33
N GLU A 117 34.45 -1.78 6.83
CA GLU A 117 35.68 -0.96 6.83
C GLU A 117 36.82 -1.63 7.58
N ALA A 118 36.54 -2.19 8.77
CA ALA A 118 37.53 -2.93 9.54
C ALA A 118 38.05 -4.17 8.78
N LYS A 119 37.15 -4.89 8.10
CA LYS A 119 37.50 -6.05 7.28
C LYS A 119 38.33 -5.66 6.06
N ASP A 120 38.00 -4.55 5.40
CA ASP A 120 38.73 -4.02 4.26
C ASP A 120 40.14 -3.57 4.67
N THR A 121 40.26 -2.87 5.81
CA THR A 121 41.54 -2.49 6.40
C THR A 121 42.40 -3.71 6.74
N LEU A 122 41.82 -4.74 7.36
CA LEU A 122 42.51 -6.00 7.65
C LEU A 122 42.99 -6.69 6.37
N ASN A 123 42.16 -6.71 5.32
CA ASN A 123 42.51 -7.29 4.04
C ASN A 123 43.65 -6.54 3.35
N LEU A 124 43.70 -5.20 3.47
CA LEU A 124 44.81 -4.38 2.97
C LEU A 124 46.11 -4.69 3.73
N LEU A 125 46.06 -4.73 5.07
CA LEU A 125 47.22 -5.07 5.91
C LEU A 125 47.76 -6.47 5.61
N LYS A 126 46.89 -7.46 5.38
CA LYS A 126 47.30 -8.82 4.98
C LYS A 126 48.00 -8.88 3.63
N LYS A 127 47.66 -7.97 2.70
CA LYS A 127 48.25 -7.88 1.37
C LYS A 127 49.52 -7.03 1.34
N MET A 128 49.83 -6.29 2.40
CA MET A 128 51.07 -5.53 2.47
C MET A 128 52.27 -6.49 2.59
N PRO A 129 53.31 -6.30 1.76
CA PRO A 129 54.53 -7.08 1.88
C PRO A 129 55.15 -6.82 3.25
N ARG A 130 55.52 -7.89 3.97
CA ARG A 130 56.23 -7.77 5.25
C ARG A 130 57.56 -7.08 4.98
N THR A 131 57.68 -5.82 5.38
CA THR A 131 58.97 -5.13 5.44
C THR A 131 59.80 -5.81 6.52
N LYS A 132 60.76 -6.65 6.09
CA LYS A 132 61.84 -7.10 6.97
C LYS A 132 62.68 -5.87 7.30
N HIS A 133 62.63 -5.45 8.56
CA HIS A 133 63.74 -4.71 9.17
C HIS A 133 64.76 -5.72 9.69
#